data_AF-A0A7Y0LGF7-F1
#
_entry.id   AF-A0A7Y0LGF7-F1
#
_cell.length_a   1.000
_cell.length_b   1.000
_cell.length_c   1.000
_cell.angle_alpha   90.00
_cell.angle_beta   90.00
_cell.angle_gamma   90.00
#
_symmetry.space_group_name_H-M   'P 1'
#
loop_
_entity.id
_entity.type
_entity.pdbx_description
1 polymer ?
#
loop_
_entity_poly.entity_id
_entity_poly.type
_entity_poly.pdbx_seq_one_letter_code
_entity_poly.pdbx_strand_id
1 'polypeptide(L)' 'MKRVVLYISDKCPHCKEAQKYLDDNGIKYRLTNAKMQRGRKELDAIGARSVPVLKIGNEVMIGWNLKNFKKIYGAT' A
#
# COMPACT_ATOMS: atom_id res chain seq x y z
N MET A 1 -1.78 9.84 13.20
CA MET A 1 -2.16 8.94 12.08
C MET A 1 -1.11 8.99 10.99
N LYS A 2 -0.57 7.85 10.57
CA LYS A 2 0.44 7.78 9.50
C LYS A 2 -0.25 7.91 8.14
N ARG A 3 0.36 8.63 7.19
CA ARG A 3 -0.14 8.72 5.81
C ARG A 3 0.05 7.37 5.12
N VAL A 4 -1.02 6.82 4.53
CA VAL A 4 -0.97 5.55 3.80
C VAL A 4 -1.19 5.81 2.31
N VAL A 5 -0.33 5.23 1.47
CA VAL A 5 -0.53 5.13 0.03
C VAL A 5 -0.57 3.65 -0.35
N LEU A 6 -1.64 3.21 -1.00
CA LEU A 6 -1.80 1.85 -1.48
C LEU A 6 -1.61 1.82 -3.00
N TYR A 7 -0.58 1.12 -3.45
CA TYR A 7 -0.29 0.87 -4.85
C TYR A 7 -0.91 -0.45 -5.29
N ILE A 8 -1.77 -0.40 -6.31
CA ILE A 8 -2.53 -1.56 -6.82
C ILE A 8 -2.33 -1.77 -8.32
N SER A 9 -2.84 -2.88 -8.84
CA SER A 9 -3.07 -3.09 -10.27
C SER A 9 -4.44 -3.73 -10.52
N ASP A 10 -4.95 -3.65 -11.75
CA ASP A 10 -6.34 -4.01 -12.08
C ASP A 10 -6.73 -5.47 -11.75
N LYS A 11 -5.76 -6.41 -11.80
CA LYS A 11 -5.99 -7.84 -11.57
C LYS A 11 -5.11 -8.37 -10.46
N CYS A 12 -5.31 -7.86 -9.24
CA CYS A 12 -4.52 -8.23 -8.08
C CYS A 12 -5.43 -8.60 -6.90
N PRO A 13 -5.60 -9.89 -6.56
CA PRO A 13 -6.46 -10.33 -5.46
C PRO A 13 -5.98 -9.79 -4.10
N HIS A 14 -4.67 -9.86 -3.84
CA HIS A 14 -4.07 -9.34 -2.60
C HIS A 14 -4.23 -7.82 -2.43
N CYS A 15 -4.37 -7.08 -3.53
CA CYS A 15 -4.63 -5.65 -3.48
C CYS A 15 -6.05 -5.37 -2.92
N LYS A 16 -7.03 -6.23 -3.26
CA LYS A 16 -8.39 -6.13 -2.71
C LYS A 16 -8.42 -6.44 -1.22
N GLU A 17 -7.62 -7.41 -0.76
CA GLU A 17 -7.51 -7.72 0.68
C GLU A 17 -6.94 -6.54 1.47
N ALA A 18 -5.87 -5.91 0.96
CA ALA A 18 -5.29 -4.72 1.55
C ALA A 18 -6.30 -3.56 1.60
N GLN A 19 -6.98 -3.31 0.48
CA GLN A 19 -7.99 -2.27 0.37
C GLN A 19 -9.13 -2.49 1.36
N LYS A 20 -9.72 -3.69 1.37
CA LYS A 20 -10.81 -4.05 2.28
C LYS A 20 -10.40 -3.85 3.74
N TYR A 21 -9.20 -4.28 4.14
CA TYR A 21 -8.75 -4.08 5.50
C TYR A 21 -8.67 -2.60 5.89
N LEU A 22 -8.11 -1.76 5.01
CA LEU A 22 -8.02 -0.32 5.27
C LEU A 22 -9.40 0.33 5.36
N ASP A 23 -10.32 -0.03 4.46
CA ASP A 23 -11.70 0.45 4.44
C ASP A 23 -12.47 0.02 5.70
N ASP A 24 -12.43 -1.27 6.06
CA ASP A 24 -13.11 -1.84 7.24
C ASP A 24 -12.62 -1.23 8.56
N ASN A 25 -11.36 -0.77 8.61
CA ASN A 25 -10.76 -0.12 9.80
C ASN A 25 -10.82 1.41 9.73
N GLY A 26 -11.50 2.00 8.74
CA GLY A 26 -11.61 3.45 8.58
C GLY A 26 -10.27 4.18 8.39
N ILE A 27 -9.25 3.45 7.90
CA ILE A 27 -7.91 4.00 7.68
C ILE A 27 -7.92 4.78 6.37
N LYS A 28 -7.66 6.08 6.43
CA LYS A 28 -7.55 6.93 5.24
C LYS A 28 -6.27 6.59 4.47
N TYR A 29 -6.40 6.28 3.18
CA TYR A 29 -5.27 6.06 2.28
C TYR A 29 -5.51 6.71 0.93
N ARG A 30 -4.41 6.97 0.21
CA ARG A 30 -4.47 7.31 -1.21
C ARG A 30 -4.30 6.04 -2.04
N LEU A 31 -5.27 5.75 -2.89
CA LEU A 31 -5.16 4.67 -3.86
C LEU A 31 -4.38 5.14 -5.09
N THR A 32 -3.46 4.32 -5.60
CA THR A 32 -2.69 4.63 -6.82
C THR A 32 -2.49 3.37 -7.64
N ASN A 33 -2.82 3.44 -8.93
CA ASN A 33 -2.60 2.31 -9.83
C ASN A 33 -1.15 2.32 -10.34
N ALA A 34 -0.45 1.20 -10.18
CA ALA A 34 0.91 0.94 -10.63
C ALA A 34 1.07 1.02 -12.14
N LYS A 35 -0.01 0.86 -12.91
CA LYS A 35 -0.01 1.00 -14.37
C LYS A 35 -0.01 2.45 -14.84
N MET A 36 -0.45 3.40 -14.01
CA MET A 36 -0.41 4.82 -14.37
C MET A 36 1.02 5.33 -14.29
N GLN A 37 1.40 6.24 -15.20
CA GLN A 37 2.75 6.81 -15.25
C GLN A 37 3.23 7.34 -13.88
N ARG A 38 2.34 8.03 -13.15
CA ARG A 38 2.65 8.54 -11.80
C ARG A 38 2.88 7.42 -10.80
N GLY A 39 1.99 6.41 -10.76
CA GLY A 39 2.13 5.27 -9.86
C GLY A 39 3.39 4.47 -10.15
N ARG A 40 3.74 4.30 -11.42
CA ARG A 40 4.97 3.63 -11.84
C ARG A 40 6.22 4.38 -11.37
N LYS A 41 6.30 5.69 -11.61
CA LYS A 41 7.41 6.53 -11.14
C LYS A 41 7.59 6.46 -9.63
N GLU A 42 6.48 6.48 -8.88
CA GLU A 42 6.53 6.38 -7.42
C GLU A 42 7.01 4.99 -6.93
N LEU A 43 6.59 3.91 -7.60
CA LEU A 43 7.05 2.54 -7.31
C LEU A 43 8.55 2.37 -7.62
N ASP A 44 9.00 2.90 -8.77
CA ASP A 44 10.41 2.85 -9.15
C ASP A 44 11.27 3.61 -8.14
N ALA A 45 10.80 4.78 -7.65
CA ALA A 45 11.51 5.58 -6.65
C ALA A 45 11.65 4.89 -5.28
N ILE A 46 10.74 3.98 -4.93
CA ILE A 46 10.81 3.19 -3.69
C ILE A 46 11.43 1.79 -3.92
N GLY A 47 11.90 1.50 -5.14
CA GLY A 47 12.52 0.22 -5.50
C GLY A 47 11.55 -0.97 -5.54
N ALA A 48 10.25 -0.73 -5.56
CA ALA A 48 9.25 -1.79 -5.54
C ALA A 48 8.93 -2.29 -6.96
N ARG A 49 9.02 -3.60 -7.16
CA ARG A 49 8.80 -4.25 -8.47
C ARG A 49 7.48 -5.01 -8.59
N SER A 50 6.75 -5.16 -7.49
CA SER A 50 5.51 -5.93 -7.41
C SER A 50 4.44 -5.14 -6.65
N VAL A 51 3.19 -5.57 -6.77
CA VAL A 51 2.04 -5.03 -6.03
C VAL A 51 1.34 -6.16 -5.28
N PRO A 52 0.59 -5.88 -4.19
CA PRO A 52 0.35 -4.57 -3.58
C PRO A 52 1.58 -4.01 -2.87
N VAL A 53 1.72 -2.68 -2.85
CA VAL A 53 2.73 -1.98 -2.03
C VAL A 53 2.02 -0.94 -1.19
N LEU A 54 2.40 -0.84 0.08
CA LEU A 54 1.88 0.18 0.99
C LEU A 54 3.03 1.05 1.46
N LYS A 55 2.96 2.35 1.18
CA LYS A 55 3.83 3.35 1.79
C LYS A 55 3.12 3.92 3.02
N ILE A 56 3.68 3.72 4.19
CA ILE A 56 3.10 4.08 5.49
C ILE A 56 4.05 5.05 6.18
N GLY A 57 3.78 6.35 6.05
CA GLY A 57 4.71 7.40 6.45
C GLY A 57 6.03 7.30 5.67
N ASN A 58 7.11 6.99 6.38
CA ASN A 58 8.45 6.80 5.82
C ASN A 58 8.77 5.33 5.53
N GLU A 59 7.94 4.39 5.99
CA GLU A 59 8.13 2.97 5.77
C GLU A 59 7.42 2.48 4.50
N VAL A 60 7.96 1.44 3.90
CA VAL A 60 7.40 0.79 2.71
C VAL A 60 7.22 -0.70 2.99
N MET A 61 6.02 -1.19 2.73
CA MET A 61 5.67 -2.60 2.83
C MET A 61 5.37 -3.13 1.42
N ILE A 62 6.20 -4.05 0.93
CA ILE A 62 6.00 -4.74 -0.34
C ILE A 62 5.24 -6.05 -0.06
N GLY A 63 4.12 -6.23 -0.75
CA GLY A 63 3.18 -7.32 -0.50
C GLY A 63 2.22 -7.02 0.65
N TRP A 64 1.06 -7.68 0.63
CA TRP A 64 0.08 -7.56 1.71
C TRP A 64 0.41 -8.55 2.83
N ASN A 65 0.62 -8.04 4.03
CA ASN A 65 0.77 -8.86 5.24
C ASN A 65 0.19 -8.12 6.43
N LEU A 66 -0.90 -8.65 7.01
CA LEU A 66 -1.62 -7.99 8.10
C LEU A 66 -0.74 -7.79 9.35
N LYS A 67 0.08 -8.78 9.70
CA LYS A 67 0.96 -8.70 10.89
C LYS A 67 2.00 -7.60 10.72
N ASN A 68 2.60 -7.50 9.54
CA ASN A 68 3.58 -6.45 9.23
C ASN A 68 2.91 -5.07 9.15
N PHE A 69 1.73 -4.99 8.54
CA PHE A 69 0.95 -3.75 8.49
C PHE A 69 0.67 -3.21 9.89
N LYS A 70 0.16 -4.06 10.81
CA LYS A 70 -0.10 -3.65 12.19
C LYS A 70 1.16 -3.18 12.92
N LYS A 71 2.30 -3.84 12.67
CA LYS A 71 3.58 -3.43 13.23
C LYS A 71 3.98 -2.04 12.73
N ILE A 72 3.93 -1.80 11.42
CA ILE A 72 4.33 -0.52 10.81
C ILE A 72 3.34 0.60 11.14
N TYR A 73 2.05 0.35 11.02
CA TYR A 73 1.00 1.36 11.25
C TYR A 73 0.79 1.65 12.73
N GLY A 74 0.88 0.63 13.59
CA GLY A 74 0.67 0.70 15.04
C GLY A 74 1.94 0.97 15.86
N ALA A 75 3.14 0.84 15.30
CA ALA A 75 4.36 1.33 15.95
C ALA A 75 4.21 2.84 16.18
N THR A 76 4.01 3.19 17.44
CA THR A 76 3.85 4.56 17.93
C THR A 76 5.22 5.22 17.99
#